data_AF-A0A8H9WGE9-F1
#
_entry.id   AF-A0A8H9WGE9-F1
#
_cell.length_a   1.000
_cell.length_b   1.000
_cell.length_c   1.000
_cell.angle_alpha   90.00
_cell.angle_beta   90.00
_cell.angle_gamma   90.00
#
_symmetry.space_group_name_H-M   'P 1'
#
loop_
_entity.id
_entity.type
_entity.pdbx_description
1 polymer ?
#
loop_
_entity_poly.entity_id
_entity_poly.type
_entity_poly.pdbx_seq_one_letter_code
_entity_poly.pdbx_strand_id
1 'polypeptide(L)'
;MFKQLALFKTLFLLILLSFLSNTAIADVENGKKVAFDRTKGNCLACHVMDDGEMAGNIAPPLIVMKARFPDRAALKAQIWDATVKNSISMMPPFGKHHILTDGEIEDLLDYLYTL
;
A
#
# COMPACT_ATOMS: atom_id res chain seq x y z
N MET A 1 13.77 -49.48 -0.82
CA MET A 1 14.59 -48.25 -0.95
C MET A 1 14.02 -47.26 -1.97
N PHE A 2 13.60 -47.67 -3.17
CA PHE A 2 13.05 -46.75 -4.19
C PHE A 2 11.78 -45.95 -3.79
N LYS A 3 10.85 -46.55 -3.03
CA LYS A 3 9.62 -45.84 -2.58
C LYS A 3 9.89 -44.71 -1.57
N GLN A 4 10.89 -44.88 -0.69
CA GLN A 4 11.28 -43.88 0.30
C GLN A 4 11.90 -42.64 -0.36
N LEU A 5 12.66 -42.85 -1.45
CA LEU A 5 13.27 -41.79 -2.24
C LEU A 5 12.24 -40.98 -3.04
N ALA A 6 11.18 -41.62 -3.53
CA ALA A 6 10.05 -40.93 -4.16
C ALA A 6 9.28 -40.07 -3.14
N LEU A 7 9.02 -40.60 -1.94
CA LEU A 7 8.32 -39.88 -0.87
C LEU A 7 9.09 -38.63 -0.42
N PHE A 8 10.42 -38.73 -0.30
CA PHE A 8 11.30 -37.59 0.04
C PHE A 8 11.31 -36.51 -1.06
N LYS A 9 11.31 -36.90 -2.34
CA LYS A 9 11.22 -35.94 -3.46
C LYS A 9 9.88 -35.22 -3.48
N THR A 10 8.78 -35.92 -3.26
CA THR A 10 7.44 -35.32 -3.22
C THR A 10 7.31 -34.37 -2.02
N LEU A 11 7.83 -34.75 -0.86
CA LEU A 11 7.82 -33.90 0.34
C LEU A 11 8.68 -32.64 0.16
N PHE A 12 9.87 -32.79 -0.43
CA PHE A 12 10.76 -31.66 -0.71
C PHE A 12 10.14 -30.69 -1.75
N LEU A 13 9.47 -31.22 -2.78
CA LEU A 13 8.77 -30.41 -3.78
C LEU A 13 7.60 -29.62 -3.15
N LEU A 14 6.80 -30.26 -2.28
CA LEU A 14 5.71 -29.61 -1.57
C LEU A 14 6.20 -28.48 -0.64
N ILE A 15 7.32 -28.70 0.06
CA ILE A 15 7.95 -27.67 0.89
C ILE A 15 8.43 -26.50 0.03
N LEU A 16 9.05 -26.76 -1.13
CA LEU A 16 9.52 -25.72 -2.04
C LEU A 16 8.37 -24.85 -2.60
N LEU A 17 7.22 -25.46 -2.93
CA LEU A 17 6.01 -24.75 -3.33
C LEU A 17 5.42 -23.88 -2.21
N SER A 18 5.60 -24.26 -0.94
CA SER A 18 5.09 -23.51 0.22
C SER A 18 5.83 -22.19 0.44
N PHE A 19 7.10 -22.09 0.00
CA PHE A 19 7.92 -20.88 0.14
C PHE A 19 7.69 -19.85 -0.99
N LEU A 20 7.01 -20.24 -2.09
CA LEU A 20 6.72 -19.34 -3.22
C LEU A 20 5.45 -18.50 -3.01
N SER A 21 4.64 -18.81 -2.00
CA SER A 21 3.31 -18.20 -1.80
C SER A 21 3.34 -16.81 -1.15
N ASN A 22 4.51 -16.24 -0.88
CA ASN A 22 4.62 -14.92 -0.25
C ASN A 22 4.80 -13.78 -1.27
N THR A 23 4.19 -13.91 -2.44
CA THR A 23 3.96 -12.76 -3.31
C THR A 23 2.90 -11.90 -2.62
N ALA A 24 3.31 -10.79 -2.00
CA ALA A 24 2.40 -9.75 -1.56
C ALA A 24 1.65 -9.24 -2.80
N ILE A 25 0.49 -9.82 -3.07
CA ILE A 25 -0.48 -9.29 -4.01
C ILE A 25 -1.14 -8.17 -3.23
N ALA A 26 -0.72 -6.94 -3.51
CA ALA A 26 -1.29 -5.78 -2.86
C ALA A 26 -2.81 -5.73 -3.08
N ASP A 27 -3.52 -5.39 -2.00
CA ASP A 27 -4.96 -5.53 -1.85
C ASP A 27 -5.61 -4.15 -1.93
N VAL A 28 -6.22 -3.85 -3.09
CA VAL A 28 -6.92 -2.59 -3.37
C VAL A 28 -8.02 -2.31 -2.33
N GLU A 29 -8.74 -3.34 -1.88
CA GLU A 29 -9.80 -3.16 -0.90
C GLU A 29 -9.23 -2.81 0.47
N ASN A 30 -8.13 -3.46 0.87
CA ASN A 30 -7.40 -3.08 2.08
C ASN A 30 -6.82 -1.67 1.98
N GLY A 31 -6.28 -1.30 0.81
CA GLY A 31 -5.77 0.05 0.55
C GLY A 31 -6.83 1.14 0.75
N LYS A 32 -8.05 0.89 0.30
CA LYS A 32 -9.20 1.78 0.55
C LYS A 32 -9.54 1.87 2.03
N LYS A 33 -9.56 0.74 2.75
CA LYS A 33 -9.77 0.71 4.21
C LYS A 33 -8.70 1.53 4.94
N VAL A 34 -7.43 1.35 4.59
CA VAL A 34 -6.30 2.13 5.14
C VAL A 34 -6.47 3.63 4.86
N ALA A 35 -6.86 4.00 3.64
CA ALA A 35 -7.08 5.38 3.25
C ALA A 35 -8.20 6.05 4.06
N PHE A 36 -9.27 5.31 4.36
CA PHE A 36 -10.50 5.86 4.97
C PHE A 36 -10.51 5.74 6.50
N ASP A 37 -9.66 4.89 7.09
CA ASP A 37 -9.59 4.67 8.53
C ASP A 37 -8.92 5.86 9.26
N ARG A 38 -9.64 6.41 10.24
CA ARG A 38 -9.26 7.60 11.02
C ARG A 38 -8.05 7.40 11.93
N THR A 39 -7.71 6.16 12.25
CA THR A 39 -6.56 5.76 13.06
C THR A 39 -5.34 5.36 12.21
N LYS A 40 -5.51 5.31 10.89
CA LYS A 40 -4.49 4.91 9.91
C LYS A 40 -4.18 6.06 8.94
N GLY A 41 -4.53 5.92 7.66
CA GLY A 41 -4.21 6.89 6.62
C GLY A 41 -5.04 8.17 6.75
N ASN A 42 -6.30 8.04 7.17
CA ASN A 42 -7.26 9.15 7.35
C ASN A 42 -7.20 10.18 6.20
N CYS A 43 -7.03 9.71 4.96
CA CYS A 43 -6.73 10.53 3.80
C CYS A 43 -7.89 11.49 3.50
N LEU A 44 -9.12 11.05 3.73
CA LEU A 44 -10.34 11.85 3.58
C LEU A 44 -10.38 13.09 4.47
N ALA A 45 -9.64 13.14 5.58
CA ALA A 45 -9.59 14.33 6.41
C ALA A 45 -9.02 15.55 5.67
N CYS A 46 -8.22 15.32 4.63
CA CYS A 46 -7.57 16.37 3.86
C CYS A 46 -7.91 16.37 2.37
N HIS A 47 -8.24 15.20 1.81
CA HIS A 47 -8.40 14.97 0.38
C HIS A 47 -9.80 14.49 0.03
N VAL A 48 -10.33 14.97 -1.09
CA VAL A 48 -11.47 14.32 -1.77
C VAL A 48 -10.95 13.16 -2.62
N MET A 49 -11.60 11.99 -2.52
CA MET A 49 -11.28 10.81 -3.31
C MET A 49 -12.47 9.86 -3.41
N ASP A 50 -12.64 9.22 -4.57
CA ASP A 50 -13.62 8.15 -4.84
C ASP A 50 -15.04 8.47 -4.32
N ASP A 51 -15.68 7.53 -3.63
CA ASP A 51 -16.97 7.61 -2.96
C ASP A 51 -16.88 8.13 -1.51
N GLY A 52 -15.76 8.77 -1.15
CA GLY A 52 -15.52 9.27 0.20
C GLY A 52 -16.49 10.39 0.61
N GLU A 53 -17.20 10.19 1.71
CA GLU A 53 -18.11 11.18 2.28
C GLU A 53 -17.41 12.11 3.28
N MET A 54 -17.95 13.33 3.43
CA MET A 54 -17.42 14.34 4.37
C MET A 54 -15.91 14.63 4.20
N ALA A 55 -15.43 14.56 2.96
CA ALA A 55 -14.03 14.80 2.64
C ALA A 55 -13.61 16.25 2.90
N GLY A 56 -12.37 16.41 3.37
CA GLY A 56 -11.72 17.70 3.52
C GLY A 56 -11.22 18.28 2.20
N ASN A 57 -10.93 19.58 2.21
CA ASN A 57 -10.41 20.33 1.05
C ASN A 57 -9.08 21.06 1.36
N ILE A 58 -8.36 20.60 2.38
CA ILE A 58 -7.07 21.16 2.80
C ILE A 58 -6.00 20.87 1.75
N ALA A 59 -6.12 19.72 1.05
CA ALA A 59 -5.17 19.26 0.07
C ALA A 59 -5.86 18.90 -1.28
N PRO A 60 -5.11 18.78 -2.39
CA PRO A 60 -5.70 18.53 -3.71
C PRO A 60 -6.47 17.21 -3.77
N PRO A 61 -7.53 17.09 -4.59
CA PRO A 61 -8.24 15.82 -4.77
C PRO A 61 -7.29 14.72 -5.28
N LEU A 62 -7.55 13.48 -4.87
CA LEU A 62 -6.83 12.28 -5.33
C LEU A 62 -7.65 11.63 -6.44
N ILE A 63 -7.40 12.08 -7.66
CA ILE A 63 -8.03 11.59 -8.90
C ILE A 63 -6.93 11.40 -9.95
N VAL A 64 -7.15 10.49 -10.89
CA VAL A 64 -6.24 10.17 -12.00
C VAL A 64 -4.80 9.98 -11.53
N MET A 65 -4.62 9.30 -10.40
CA MET A 65 -3.37 9.31 -9.63
C MET A 65 -2.24 8.62 -10.37
N LYS A 66 -2.54 7.58 -11.15
CA LYS A 66 -1.56 6.91 -12.01
C LYS A 66 -1.00 7.84 -13.09
N ALA A 67 -1.82 8.75 -13.62
CA ALA A 67 -1.36 9.74 -14.60
C ALA A 67 -0.57 10.87 -13.91
N ARG A 68 -0.97 11.28 -12.70
CA ARG A 68 -0.27 12.30 -11.90
C ARG A 68 1.08 11.82 -11.37
N PHE A 69 1.19 10.54 -11.03
CA PHE A 69 2.39 9.86 -10.58
C PHE A 69 2.66 8.66 -11.46
N PRO A 70 3.23 8.82 -12.67
CA PRO A 70 3.58 7.69 -13.52
C PRO A 70 4.71 6.83 -12.92
N ASP A 71 5.54 7.42 -12.05
CA ASP A 71 6.48 6.71 -11.21
C ASP A 71 5.87 6.40 -9.84
N ARG A 72 5.61 5.11 -9.57
CA ARG A 72 5.05 4.62 -8.30
C ARG A 72 5.98 4.84 -7.12
N ALA A 73 7.30 4.80 -7.34
CA ALA A 73 8.26 5.09 -6.29
C ALA A 73 8.17 6.56 -5.85
N ALA A 74 7.86 7.48 -6.76
CA ALA A 74 7.66 8.89 -6.44
C ALA A 74 6.41 9.14 -5.58
N LEU A 75 5.32 8.40 -5.81
CA LEU A 75 4.14 8.44 -4.94
C LEU A 75 4.43 7.78 -3.59
N LYS A 76 5.11 6.62 -3.59
CA LYS A 76 5.53 5.95 -2.35
C LYS A 76 6.38 6.87 -1.49
N ALA A 77 7.36 7.56 -2.07
CA ALA A 77 8.21 8.50 -1.34
C ALA A 77 7.41 9.68 -0.77
N GLN A 78 6.40 10.18 -1.50
CA GLN A 78 5.50 11.23 -1.02
C GLN A 78 4.70 10.77 0.21
N ILE A 79 4.18 9.54 0.20
CA ILE A 79 3.41 8.97 1.33
C ILE A 79 4.34 8.62 2.50
N TRP A 80 5.52 8.09 2.21
CA TRP A 80 6.50 7.69 3.22
C TRP A 80 6.98 8.87 4.07
N ASP A 81 7.44 9.94 3.40
CA ASP A 81 7.85 11.18 4.04
C ASP A 81 7.66 12.39 3.11
N ALA A 82 6.47 13.00 3.19
CA ALA A 82 6.16 14.24 2.46
C ALA A 82 7.09 15.41 2.84
N THR A 83 7.72 15.36 4.02
CA THR A 83 8.60 16.45 4.50
C THR A 83 9.90 16.55 3.72
N VAL A 84 10.30 15.49 3.01
CA VAL A 84 11.47 15.49 2.12
C VAL A 84 11.31 16.49 0.98
N LYS A 85 10.10 16.58 0.39
CA LYS A 85 9.81 17.53 -0.70
C LYS A 85 9.37 18.90 -0.17
N ASN A 86 8.69 18.93 0.98
CA ASN A 86 8.22 20.15 1.61
C ASN A 86 8.32 20.04 3.14
N SER A 87 9.32 20.68 3.74
CA SER A 87 9.62 20.59 5.18
C SER A 87 8.49 21.08 6.10
N ILE A 88 7.53 21.85 5.58
CA ILE A 88 6.36 22.34 6.32
C ILE A 88 5.05 21.66 5.86
N SER A 89 5.15 20.50 5.20
CA SER A 89 3.98 19.72 4.79
C SER A 89 3.08 19.35 5.97
N MET A 90 1.77 19.56 5.82
CA MET A 90 0.77 19.04 6.77
C MET A 90 0.43 17.57 6.52
N MET A 91 0.76 17.02 5.35
CA MET A 91 0.62 15.59 5.08
C MET A 91 1.56 14.81 6.01
N PRO A 92 1.06 13.90 6.87
CA PRO A 92 1.89 13.15 7.80
C PRO A 92 2.94 12.29 7.06
N PRO A 93 4.16 12.14 7.60
CA PRO A 93 5.14 11.24 7.04
C PRO A 93 4.86 9.79 7.52
N PHE A 94 3.90 9.14 6.85
CA PHE A 94 3.27 7.91 7.32
C PHE A 94 4.25 6.76 7.58
N GLY A 95 5.25 6.59 6.70
CA GLY A 95 6.25 5.54 6.85
C GLY A 95 7.33 5.89 7.88
N LYS A 96 7.87 7.10 7.82
CA LYS A 96 8.92 7.56 8.75
C LYS A 96 8.49 7.56 10.22
N HIS A 97 7.23 7.87 10.49
CA HIS A 97 6.67 7.84 11.85
C HIS A 97 5.97 6.51 12.18
N HIS A 98 6.07 5.51 11.30
CA HIS A 98 5.45 4.19 11.49
C HIS A 98 3.94 4.24 11.77
N ILE A 99 3.25 5.22 11.18
CA ILE A 99 1.78 5.32 11.24
C ILE A 99 1.16 4.19 10.44
N LEU A 100 1.75 3.92 9.27
CA LEU A 100 1.42 2.78 8.41
C LEU A 100 2.63 1.85 8.31
N THR A 101 2.36 0.56 8.25
CA THR A 101 3.35 -0.46 7.89
C THR A 101 3.70 -0.39 6.40
N ASP A 102 4.82 -0.98 6.01
CA ASP A 102 5.21 -1.06 4.60
C ASP A 102 4.12 -1.73 3.74
N GLY A 103 3.49 -2.79 4.26
CA GLY A 103 2.39 -3.48 3.57
C GLY A 103 1.16 -2.59 3.39
N GLU A 104 0.75 -1.87 4.43
CA GLU A 104 -0.37 -0.93 4.33
C GLU A 104 -0.09 0.21 3.34
N ILE A 105 1.17 0.66 3.22
CA ILE A 105 1.57 1.65 2.21
C ILE A 105 1.49 1.06 0.81
N GLU A 106 1.88 -0.20 0.61
CA GLU A 106 1.73 -0.87 -0.70
C GLU A 106 0.28 -1.02 -1.11
N ASP A 107 -0.59 -1.48 -0.21
CA ASP A 107 -2.03 -1.60 -0.46
C ASP A 107 -2.65 -0.23 -0.77
N LEU A 108 -2.28 0.80 0.01
CA LEU A 108 -2.73 2.17 -0.21
C LEU A 108 -2.32 2.69 -1.60
N LEU A 109 -1.08 2.44 -2.03
CA LEU A 109 -0.61 2.84 -3.36
C LEU A 109 -1.41 2.19 -4.47
N ASP A 110 -1.74 0.91 -4.32
CA ASP A 110 -2.53 0.17 -5.31
C ASP A 110 -3.95 0.70 -5.39
N TYR A 111 -4.59 0.98 -4.25
CA TYR A 111 -5.87 1.67 -4.24
C TYR A 111 -5.80 3.04 -4.92
N LEU A 112 -4.82 3.87 -4.56
CA LEU A 112 -4.67 5.20 -5.17
C LEU A 112 -4.51 5.10 -6.68
N TYR A 113 -3.84 4.07 -7.20
CA TYR A 113 -3.65 3.86 -8.63
C TYR A 113 -4.91 3.42 -9.38
N THR A 114 -5.99 3.08 -8.67
CA THR A 114 -7.31 2.86 -9.27
C THR A 114 -8.12 4.16 -9.49
N LEU A 115 -7.67 5.27 -8.89
CA LEU A 115 -8.31 6.59 -8.94
C LEU A 115 -7.93 7.42 -10.16
#